data_AF-A0A522V5S6-F1
#
_entry.id   AF-A0A522V5S6-F1
#
_cell.length_a   1.000
_cell.length_b   1.000
_cell.length_c   1.000
_cell.angle_alpha   90.00
_cell.angle_beta   90.00
_cell.angle_gamma   90.00
#
_symmetry.space_group_name_H-M   'P 1'
#
loop_
_entity.id
_entity.type
_entity.pdbx_description
1 polymer ?
#
loop_
_entity_poly.entity_id
_entity_poly.type
_entity_poly.pdbx_seq_one_letter_code
_entity_poly.pdbx_strand_id
1 'polypeptide(L)'
;AWMSHIKEIVNNSHAPDLPEAGRFNAAQKIVFYVMFWSVVTLFLSGLVLWQAYFGDSFPIWLQRMAGLLHGLMAAAMIVTMIVHIYAAIWNVGSVRAMTRGPVTGGWLYKHHRKFLREEVIGRK
;
A
#
# COMPACT_ATOMS: atom_id res chain seq x y z
N ALA A 1 11.85 -2.70 -14.08
CA ALA A 1 10.91 -2.23 -15.12
C ALA A 1 9.98 -1.12 -14.61
N TRP A 2 8.97 -1.37 -13.77
CA TRP A 2 8.07 -0.29 -13.30
C TRP A 2 8.74 0.71 -12.34
N MET A 3 9.47 0.21 -11.34
CA MET A 3 10.14 1.06 -10.35
C MET A 3 11.23 1.98 -10.93
N SER A 4 11.83 1.62 -12.06
CA SER A 4 12.88 2.46 -12.70
C SER A 4 12.32 3.74 -13.32
N HIS A 5 11.02 3.81 -13.56
CA HIS A 5 10.34 4.97 -14.16
C HIS A 5 9.50 5.75 -13.13
N ILE A 6 9.74 5.56 -11.82
CA ILE A 6 8.90 6.14 -10.76
C ILE A 6 8.85 7.68 -10.83
N LYS A 7 9.96 8.34 -11.21
CA LYS A 7 10.01 9.79 -11.37
C LYS A 7 9.09 10.28 -12.49
N GLU A 8 9.12 9.61 -13.63
CA GLU A 8 8.27 9.93 -14.79
C GLU A 8 6.79 9.69 -14.46
N ILE A 9 6.49 8.63 -13.72
CA ILE A 9 5.12 8.30 -13.29
C ILE A 9 4.60 9.34 -12.31
N VAL A 10 5.39 9.72 -11.30
CA VAL A 10 5.03 10.76 -10.32
C VAL A 10 4.85 12.12 -11.00
N ASN A 11 5.68 12.44 -12.00
CA ASN A 11 5.56 13.67 -12.78
C ASN A 11 4.47 13.62 -13.86
N ASN A 12 3.66 12.55 -13.91
CA ASN A 12 2.62 12.34 -14.92
C ASN A 12 3.13 12.54 -16.36
N SER A 13 4.39 12.15 -16.61
CA SER A 13 5.05 12.28 -17.90
C SER A 13 4.53 11.21 -18.85
N HIS A 14 4.18 11.57 -20.09
CA HIS A 14 3.72 10.63 -21.12
C HIS A 14 4.89 10.00 -21.89
N ALA A 15 5.88 9.47 -21.16
CA ALA A 15 7.01 8.82 -21.81
C ALA A 15 6.52 7.59 -22.61
N PRO A 16 6.96 7.42 -23.87
CA PRO A 16 6.47 6.35 -24.75
C PRO A 16 6.76 4.94 -24.20
N ASP A 17 7.78 4.80 -23.36
CA ASP A 17 8.25 3.52 -22.82
C ASP A 17 7.75 3.23 -21.39
N LEU A 18 6.68 3.91 -20.95
CA LEU A 18 6.13 3.65 -19.63
C LEU A 18 5.66 2.18 -19.51
N PRO A 19 6.19 1.44 -18.52
CA PRO A 19 5.89 0.02 -18.38
C PRO A 19 4.42 -0.20 -18.01
N GLU A 20 3.75 -1.10 -18.75
CA GLU A 20 2.34 -1.38 -18.52
C GLU A 20 2.10 -2.00 -17.14
N ALA A 21 1.23 -1.38 -16.35
CA ALA A 21 0.83 -1.89 -15.04
C ALA A 21 -0.26 -2.98 -15.18
N GLY A 22 -0.08 -4.09 -14.47
CA GLY A 22 -1.12 -5.10 -14.25
C GLY A 22 -2.18 -4.63 -13.25
N ARG A 23 -2.99 -5.54 -12.68
CA ARG A 23 -4.11 -5.19 -11.77
C ARG A 23 -3.70 -4.27 -10.63
N PHE A 24 -2.51 -4.49 -10.08
CA PHE A 24 -1.85 -3.58 -9.15
C PHE A 24 -0.47 -3.21 -9.67
N ASN A 25 -0.13 -1.91 -9.62
CA ASN A 25 1.19 -1.42 -9.97
C ASN A 25 2.22 -1.72 -8.85
N ALA A 26 3.50 -1.50 -9.10
CA ALA A 26 4.54 -1.86 -8.11
C ALA A 26 4.47 -1.01 -6.84
N ALA A 27 4.16 0.28 -6.94
CA ALA A 27 3.99 1.15 -5.77
C ALA A 27 2.83 0.70 -4.88
N GLN A 28 1.68 0.34 -5.47
CA GLN A 28 0.53 -0.20 -4.74
C GLN A 28 0.87 -1.49 -3.98
N LYS A 29 1.69 -2.37 -4.57
CA LYS A 29 2.18 -3.58 -3.90
C LYS A 29 3.11 -3.26 -2.73
N ILE A 30 4.01 -2.28 -2.89
CA ILE A 30 4.90 -1.85 -1.81
C ILE A 30 4.07 -1.29 -0.65
N VAL A 31 3.13 -0.38 -0.92
CA VAL A 31 2.20 0.16 0.08
C VAL A 31 1.45 -0.95 0.79
N PHE A 32 0.93 -1.95 0.06
CA PHE A 32 0.27 -3.11 0.63
C PHE A 32 1.17 -3.86 1.63
N TYR A 33 2.39 -4.24 1.24
CA TYR A 33 3.27 -5.02 2.12
C TYR A 33 3.74 -4.22 3.33
N VAL A 34 4.04 -2.93 3.16
CA VAL A 34 4.42 -2.07 4.28
C VAL A 34 3.27 -1.97 5.28
N MET A 35 2.05 -1.66 4.81
CA MET A 35 0.89 -1.59 5.69
C MET A 35 0.59 -2.94 6.37
N PHE A 36 0.61 -4.03 5.63
CA PHE A 36 0.35 -5.37 6.16
C PHE A 36 1.29 -5.71 7.33
N TRP A 37 2.61 -5.59 7.11
CA TRP A 37 3.59 -5.90 8.14
C TRP A 37 3.56 -4.92 9.31
N SER A 38 3.27 -3.64 9.04
CA SER A 38 3.04 -2.67 10.11
C SER A 38 1.84 -3.04 10.97
N VAL A 39 0.68 -3.41 10.41
CA VAL A 39 -0.49 -3.87 11.20
C VAL A 39 -0.14 -5.09 12.05
N VAL A 40 0.47 -6.12 11.45
CA VAL A 40 0.86 -7.34 12.17
C VAL A 40 1.80 -7.01 13.34
N THR A 41 2.82 -6.20 13.09
CA THR A 41 3.79 -5.82 14.13
C THR A 41 3.14 -4.97 15.20
N LEU A 42 2.32 -3.98 14.84
CA LEU A 42 1.60 -3.13 15.79
C LEU A 42 0.66 -3.94 16.68
N PHE A 43 -0.05 -4.91 16.10
CA PHE A 43 -0.94 -5.79 16.87
C PHE A 43 -0.15 -6.63 17.88
N LEU A 44 0.89 -7.36 17.42
CA LEU A 44 1.67 -8.25 18.29
C LEU A 44 2.44 -7.47 19.37
N SER A 45 3.12 -6.39 18.99
CA SER A 45 3.82 -5.54 19.96
C SER A 45 2.85 -4.80 20.89
N GLY A 46 1.66 -4.44 20.41
CA GLY A 46 0.59 -3.87 21.23
C GLY A 46 0.13 -4.82 22.33
N LEU A 47 -0.05 -6.11 22.02
CA LEU A 47 -0.35 -7.14 23.03
C LEU A 47 0.76 -7.26 24.07
N VAL A 48 2.03 -7.23 23.65
CA VAL A 48 3.19 -7.29 24.57
C VAL A 48 3.26 -6.07 25.48
N LEU A 49 2.90 -4.88 24.97
CA LEU A 49 2.95 -3.62 25.71
C LEU A 49 1.73 -3.38 26.61
N TRP A 50 0.66 -4.15 26.46
CA TRP A 50 -0.60 -3.93 27.15
C TRP A 50 -0.51 -4.36 28.63
N GLN A 51 -0.09 -3.41 29.46
CA GLN A 51 0.21 -3.63 30.88
C GLN A 51 -0.96 -4.23 31.67
N ALA A 52 -2.19 -3.74 31.45
CA ALA A 52 -3.36 -4.15 32.21
C ALA A 52 -3.70 -5.65 32.13
N TYR A 53 -3.35 -6.32 31.02
CA TYR A 53 -3.68 -7.73 30.81
C TYR A 53 -2.43 -8.62 30.66
N PHE A 54 -1.34 -8.12 30.10
CA PHE A 54 -0.17 -8.93 29.73
C PHE A 54 1.16 -8.41 30.31
N GLY A 55 1.15 -7.39 31.17
CA GLY A 55 2.36 -6.75 31.70
C GLY A 55 3.34 -7.73 32.36
N ASP A 56 2.83 -8.65 33.18
CA ASP A 56 3.67 -9.64 33.88
C ASP A 56 3.94 -10.91 33.04
N SER A 57 3.29 -11.05 31.88
CA SER A 57 3.43 -12.22 31.00
C SER A 57 4.72 -12.20 30.17
N PHE A 58 5.36 -11.04 30.05
CA PHE A 58 6.54 -10.84 29.20
C PHE A 58 7.70 -10.22 29.97
N PRO A 59 8.94 -10.68 29.75
CA PRO A 59 10.10 -10.09 30.40
C PRO A 59 10.37 -8.66 29.91
N ILE A 60 10.96 -7.82 30.76
CA ILE A 60 11.20 -6.39 30.52
C ILE A 60 11.97 -6.14 29.20
N TRP A 61 12.95 -6.99 28.86
CA TRP A 61 13.73 -6.82 27.63
C TRP A 61 12.85 -6.94 26.37
N LEU A 62 11.85 -7.84 26.39
CA LEU A 62 10.93 -8.04 25.29
C LEU A 62 9.94 -6.88 25.19
N GLN A 63 9.45 -6.37 26.33
CA GLN A 63 8.61 -5.17 26.36
C GLN A 63 9.34 -3.93 25.78
N ARG A 64 10.63 -3.77 26.08
CA ARG A 64 11.44 -2.69 25.50
C ARG A 64 11.61 -2.82 23.99
N MET A 65 11.88 -4.03 23.50
CA MET A 65 11.99 -4.29 22.06
C MET A 65 10.65 -4.08 21.36
N ALA A 66 9.56 -4.55 21.97
CA ALA A 66 8.20 -4.31 21.49
C ALA A 66 7.89 -2.81 21.39
N GLY A 67 8.27 -2.01 22.40
CA GLY A 67 8.13 -0.55 22.37
C GLY A 67 8.83 0.10 21.20
N LEU A 68 10.09 -0.27 20.94
CA LEU A 68 10.87 0.24 19.82
C LEU A 68 10.24 -0.12 18.47
N LEU A 69 9.89 -1.41 18.28
CA LEU A 69 9.28 -1.88 17.03
C LEU A 69 7.89 -1.29 16.82
N HIS A 70 7.09 -1.15 17.87
CA HIS A 70 5.77 -0.54 17.82
C HIS A 70 5.86 0.92 17.36
N GLY A 71 6.75 1.70 17.98
CA GLY A 71 6.96 3.11 17.60
C GLY A 71 7.42 3.26 16.15
N LEU A 72 8.39 2.45 15.71
CA LEU A 72 8.91 2.49 14.34
C LEU A 72 7.84 2.10 13.32
N MET A 73 7.07 1.04 13.58
CA MET A 73 6.00 0.60 12.68
C MET A 73 4.79 1.52 12.70
N ALA A 74 4.49 2.18 13.82
CA ALA A 74 3.47 3.22 13.89
C ALA A 74 3.85 4.41 13.00
N ALA A 75 5.09 4.88 13.08
CA ALA A 75 5.58 5.95 12.23
C ALA A 75 5.54 5.57 10.74
N ALA A 76 6.04 4.36 10.40
CA ALA A 76 5.98 3.85 9.04
C ALA A 76 4.54 3.74 8.51
N MET A 77 3.61 3.26 9.33
CA MET A 77 2.19 3.16 9.00
C MET A 77 1.58 4.54 8.73
N ILE A 78 1.83 5.52 9.59
CA ILE A 78 1.29 6.87 9.44
C ILE A 78 1.77 7.50 8.13
N VAL A 79 3.09 7.47 7.86
CA VAL A 79 3.66 8.00 6.62
C VAL A 79 3.07 7.29 5.40
N THR A 80 3.00 5.96 5.44
CA THR A 80 2.44 5.16 4.35
C THR A 80 0.95 5.45 4.12
N MET A 81 0.18 5.68 5.19
CA MET A 81 -1.23 6.05 5.11
C MET A 81 -1.43 7.41 4.45
N ILE A 82 -0.61 8.40 4.80
CA ILE A 82 -0.64 9.73 4.15
C ILE A 82 -0.40 9.60 2.65
N VAL A 83 0.66 8.87 2.25
CA VAL A 83 0.99 8.62 0.84
C VAL A 83 -0.14 7.86 0.13
N HIS A 84 -0.72 6.86 0.78
CA HIS A 84 -1.83 6.06 0.25
C HIS A 84 -3.07 6.92 -0.05
N ILE A 85 -3.49 7.74 0.91
CA ILE A 85 -4.66 8.63 0.77
C ILE A 85 -4.38 9.66 -0.33
N TYR A 86 -3.21 10.29 -0.32
CA TYR A 86 -2.81 11.24 -1.35
C TYR A 86 -2.87 10.61 -2.75
N ALA A 87 -2.32 9.40 -2.91
CA ALA A 87 -2.35 8.68 -4.18
C ALA A 87 -3.78 8.33 -4.64
N ALA A 88 -4.68 8.01 -3.70
CA ALA A 88 -6.08 7.72 -4.01
C ALA A 88 -6.84 8.97 -4.51
N ILE A 89 -6.52 10.14 -3.95
CA ILE A 89 -7.10 11.43 -4.37
C ILE A 89 -6.50 11.88 -5.72
N TRP A 90 -5.18 11.74 -5.87
CA TRP A 90 -4.46 12.15 -7.09
C TRP A 90 -4.90 11.34 -8.33
N ASN A 91 -5.12 10.03 -8.16
CA ASN A 91 -5.65 9.19 -9.23
C ASN A 91 -7.17 9.29 -9.32
N VAL A 92 -7.66 10.34 -9.97
CA VAL A 92 -9.09 10.62 -10.15
C VAL A 92 -9.86 9.36 -10.60
N GLY A 93 -10.94 9.03 -9.87
CA GLY A 93 -11.73 7.82 -10.08
C GLY A 93 -11.40 6.68 -9.11
N SER A 94 -10.23 6.68 -8.46
CA SER A 94 -9.84 5.61 -7.53
C SER A 94 -10.73 5.52 -6.28
N VAL A 95 -11.06 6.65 -5.66
CA VAL A 95 -11.96 6.67 -4.49
C VAL A 95 -13.35 6.15 -4.84
N ARG A 96 -13.88 6.51 -6.01
CA ARG A 96 -15.17 5.99 -6.51
C ARG A 96 -15.08 4.47 -6.75
N ALA A 97 -13.98 3.99 -7.32
CA ALA A 97 -13.75 2.57 -7.53
C ALA A 97 -13.74 1.79 -6.21
N MET A 98 -13.06 2.31 -5.18
CA MET A 98 -13.01 1.68 -3.86
C MET A 98 -14.38 1.65 -3.16
N THR A 99 -15.17 2.71 -3.29
CA THR A 99 -16.45 2.86 -2.57
C THR A 99 -17.64 2.26 -3.32
N ARG A 100 -17.59 2.19 -4.65
CA ARG A 100 -18.71 1.72 -5.48
C ARG A 100 -18.40 0.44 -6.25
N GLY A 101 -17.14 0.10 -6.47
CA GLY A 101 -16.70 -1.09 -7.22
C GLY A 101 -16.23 -0.84 -8.66
N PRO A 102 -17.00 -0.21 -9.57
CA PRO A 102 -16.66 -0.18 -10.99
C PRO A 102 -15.64 0.91 -11.33
N VAL A 103 -14.79 0.59 -12.31
CA VAL A 103 -13.85 1.49 -12.99
C VAL A 103 -14.22 1.62 -14.46
N THR A 104 -13.93 2.76 -15.08
CA THR A 104 -14.14 2.95 -16.52
C THR A 104 -13.02 2.31 -17.33
N GLY A 105 -13.32 1.83 -18.54
CA GLY A 105 -12.29 1.30 -19.45
C GLY A 105 -11.19 2.31 -19.77
N GLY A 106 -11.54 3.60 -19.88
CA GLY A 106 -10.55 4.68 -20.07
C GLY A 106 -9.61 4.85 -18.89
N TRP A 107 -10.11 4.67 -17.65
CA TRP A 107 -9.26 4.68 -16.45
C TRP A 107 -8.30 3.48 -16.44
N LEU A 108 -8.79 2.29 -16.77
CA LEU A 108 -7.96 1.10 -16.90
C LEU A 108 -6.90 1.24 -18.01
N TYR A 109 -7.26 1.82 -19.15
CA TYR A 109 -6.32 2.07 -20.24
C TYR A 109 -5.16 2.97 -19.79
N LYS A 110 -5.45 4.01 -19.00
CA LYS A 110 -4.45 4.97 -18.51
C LYS A 110 -3.59 4.40 -17.38
N HIS A 111 -4.19 3.74 -16.39
CA HIS A 111 -3.50 3.38 -15.14
C HIS A 111 -3.11 1.89 -15.04
N HIS A 112 -3.79 1.00 -15.75
CA HIS A 112 -3.67 -0.45 -15.61
C HIS A 112 -3.80 -1.15 -16.98
N ARG A 113 -3.08 -0.64 -18.00
CA ARG A 113 -3.21 -1.06 -19.40
C ARG A 113 -3.04 -2.55 -19.62
N LYS A 114 -2.11 -3.19 -18.90
CA LYS A 114 -1.88 -4.63 -19.00
C LYS A 114 -3.11 -5.42 -18.50
N PHE A 115 -3.69 -4.98 -17.39
CA PHE A 115 -4.90 -5.60 -16.84
C PHE A 115 -6.11 -5.43 -17.75
N LEU A 116 -6.26 -4.27 -18.39
CA LEU A 116 -7.32 -4.08 -19.40
C LEU A 116 -7.19 -5.07 -20.55
N ARG A 117 -5.97 -5.28 -21.08
CA ARG A 117 -5.73 -6.27 -22.15
C ARG A 117 -6.08 -7.68 -21.68
N GLU A 118 -5.69 -8.05 -20.47
CA GLU A 118 -5.99 -9.37 -19.88
C GLU A 118 -7.50 -9.62 -19.77
N GLU A 119 -8.27 -8.63 -19.32
CA GLU A 119 -9.73 -8.71 -19.20
C GLU A 119 -10.44 -8.78 -20.56
N VAL A 120 -10.03 -7.95 -21.52
CA VAL A 120 -10.65 -7.92 -22.86
C VAL A 120 -10.35 -9.19 -23.68
N ILE A 121 -9.17 -9.80 -23.47
CA ILE A 121 -8.77 -11.05 -24.14
C ILE A 121 -9.45 -12.28 -23.51
N GLY A 122 -10.12 -12.13 -22.35
CA GLY A 122 -10.98 -13.17 -21.80
C GLY A 122 -10.21 -14.38 -21.25
N ARG A 123 -9.13 -14.16 -20.50
CA ARG A 123 -8.62 -15.23 -19.63
C ARG A 123 -9.51 -15.34 -18.39
N LYS A 124 -10.39 -16.34 -18.41
CA LYS A 124 -10.96 -16.95 -17.18
C LYS A 124 -9.83 -17.57 -16.36
#